data_AF-X1J2G2-F1
#
_entry.id   AF-X1J2G2-F1
#
_cell.length_a   1.000
_cell.length_b   1.000
_cell.length_c   1.000
_cell.angle_alpha   90.00
_cell.angle_beta   90.00
_cell.angle_gamma   90.00
#
_symmetry.space_group_name_H-M   'P 1'
#
loop_
_entity.id
_entity.type
_entity.pdbx_description
1 polymer ?
#
loop_
_entity_poly.entity_id
_entity_poly.type
_entity_poly.pdbx_seq_one_letter_code
_entity_poly.pdbx_strand_id
1 'polypeptide(L)'
;STISFIPLFIVDHFGASEESAGAMLALVFSAGLWAGLLGGYLSDRVGRVPVILVASFIAGPIIYLLNLVPYGWGISAVLLAIGMARHMPMPVSEAYIIGQTSERNRSTILGIYYFGSRGGPGAIMPVLGYLIDQFGFYTSFSIMGATLVVVTLGCSIFLWGSGD
;
A
#
# COMPACT_ATOMS: atom_id res chain seq x y z
N SER A 1 -5.41 -1.10 8.26
CA SER A 1 -4.19 -0.44 7.70
C SER A 1 -3.49 0.28 8.83
N THR A 2 -2.17 0.40 8.84
CA THR A 2 -1.42 1.19 9.86
C THR A 2 -1.95 2.62 9.97
N ILE A 3 -2.48 3.17 8.87
CA ILE A 3 -3.12 4.49 8.83
C ILE A 3 -4.31 4.63 9.79
N SER A 4 -5.05 3.55 10.03
CA SER A 4 -6.21 3.53 10.93
C SER A 4 -5.84 3.75 12.40
N PHE A 5 -4.57 3.54 12.76
CA PHE A 5 -4.07 3.73 14.13
C PHE A 5 -3.35 5.07 14.32
N ILE A 6 -3.17 5.86 13.26
CA ILE A 6 -2.49 7.16 13.33
C ILE A 6 -3.22 8.11 14.30
N PRO A 7 -4.55 8.28 14.26
CA PRO A 7 -5.23 9.17 15.20
C PRO A 7 -5.00 8.77 16.66
N LEU A 8 -5.04 7.47 16.93
CA LEU A 8 -4.85 6.90 18.26
C LEU A 8 -3.39 7.07 18.74
N PHE A 9 -2.41 6.88 17.85
CA PHE A 9 -1.01 7.19 18.12
C PHE A 9 -0.80 8.68 18.44
N ILE A 10 -1.43 9.58 17.69
CA ILE A 10 -1.31 11.03 17.90
C ILE A 10 -1.89 11.46 19.26
N VAL A 11 -3.04 10.90 19.64
CA VAL A 11 -3.68 11.21 20.93
C VAL A 11 -2.95 10.54 22.10
N ASP A 12 -2.73 9.22 22.05
CA ASP A 12 -2.22 8.46 23.20
C ASP A 12 -0.72 8.66 23.45
N HIS A 13 0.09 8.82 22.38
CA HIS A 13 1.53 8.96 22.52
C HIS A 13 1.97 10.42 22.73
N PHE A 14 1.34 11.35 22.00
CA PHE A 14 1.73 12.76 22.05
C PHE A 14 0.79 13.63 22.90
N GLY A 15 -0.30 13.08 23.43
CA GLY A 15 -1.28 13.83 24.24
C GLY A 15 -2.00 14.92 23.45
N ALA A 16 -2.07 14.79 22.13
CA ALA A 16 -2.61 15.81 21.24
C ALA A 16 -4.15 15.79 21.19
N SER A 17 -4.77 16.88 20.73
CA SER A 17 -6.24 16.96 20.64
C SER A 17 -6.79 16.06 19.53
N GLU A 18 -8.04 15.60 19.67
CA GLU A 18 -8.74 14.82 18.64
C GLU A 18 -8.82 15.56 17.30
N GLU A 19 -8.93 16.89 17.33
CA GLU A 19 -8.93 17.76 16.15
C GLU A 19 -7.60 17.68 15.39
N SER A 20 -6.48 17.69 16.12
CA SER A 20 -5.14 17.57 15.52
C SER A 20 -4.91 16.18 14.92
N ALA A 21 -5.41 15.13 15.59
CA ALA A 21 -5.38 13.76 15.09
C ALA A 21 -6.21 13.62 13.79
N GLY A 22 -7.38 14.25 13.74
CA GLY A 22 -8.21 14.34 12.53
C GLY A 22 -7.52 15.08 11.39
N ALA A 23 -6.87 16.21 11.67
CA ALA A 23 -6.11 16.97 10.68
C ALA A 23 -4.92 16.18 10.12
N MET A 24 -4.22 15.44 10.97
CA MET A 24 -3.11 14.56 10.55
C MET A 24 -3.59 13.38 9.74
N LEU A 25 -4.75 12.80 10.06
CA LEU A 25 -5.36 11.78 9.22
C LEU A 25 -5.75 12.33 7.84
N ALA A 26 -6.32 13.54 7.79
CA ALA A 26 -6.64 14.23 6.54
C ALA A 26 -5.37 14.48 5.71
N LEU A 27 -4.24 14.81 6.35
CA LEU A 27 -2.94 14.97 5.68
C LEU A 27 -2.46 13.65 5.05
N VAL A 28 -2.62 12.52 5.73
CA VAL A 28 -2.26 11.20 5.19
C VAL A 28 -3.11 10.85 3.96
N PHE A 29 -4.39 11.20 3.94
CA PHE A 29 -5.24 10.98 2.76
C PHE A 29 -4.94 11.98 1.63
N SER A 30 -4.65 13.25 1.95
CA SER A 30 -4.27 14.25 0.95
C SER A 30 -2.94 13.90 0.27
N ALA A 31 -2.06 13.16 0.95
CA ALA A 31 -0.88 12.54 0.38
C ALA A 31 -1.15 11.74 -0.90
N GLY A 32 -2.34 11.14 -1.04
CA GLY A 32 -2.74 10.42 -2.25
C GLY A 32 -2.78 11.30 -3.50
N LEU A 33 -3.16 12.58 -3.37
CA LEU A 33 -3.12 13.55 -4.47
C LEU A 33 -1.68 13.74 -4.96
N TRP A 34 -0.76 14.01 -4.02
CA TRP A 34 0.65 14.25 -4.32
C TRP A 34 1.34 12.99 -4.86
N ALA A 35 0.94 11.82 -4.35
CA ALA A 35 1.43 10.52 -4.80
C ALA A 35 1.08 10.27 -6.28
N GLY A 36 -0.12 10.66 -6.73
CA GLY A 36 -0.53 10.55 -8.11
C GLY A 36 0.31 11.42 -9.04
N LEU A 37 0.49 12.70 -8.67
CA LEU A 37 1.26 13.66 -9.47
C LEU A 37 2.74 13.25 -9.59
N LEU A 38 3.39 12.96 -8.46
CA LEU A 38 4.80 12.58 -8.45
C LEU A 38 5.03 11.18 -8.97
N GLY A 39 4.15 10.23 -8.62
CA GLY A 39 4.20 8.86 -9.11
C GLY A 39 4.10 8.79 -10.62
N GLY A 40 3.13 9.49 -11.21
CA GLY A 40 2.98 9.60 -12.67
C GLY A 40 4.24 10.17 -13.32
N TYR A 41 4.65 11.38 -12.90
CA TYR A 41 5.82 12.06 -13.45
C TYR A 41 7.11 11.24 -13.36
N LEU A 42 7.36 10.60 -12.21
CA LEU A 42 8.53 9.74 -12.04
C LEU A 42 8.40 8.48 -12.90
N SER A 43 7.25 7.83 -12.90
CA SER A 43 7.05 6.58 -13.65
C SER A 43 7.20 6.75 -15.16
N ASP A 44 6.86 7.93 -15.68
CA ASP A 44 7.03 8.26 -17.10
C ASP A 44 8.50 8.49 -17.48
N ARG A 45 9.38 8.79 -16.51
CA ARG A 45 10.81 9.08 -16.74
C ARG A 45 11.75 7.92 -16.43
N VAL A 46 11.55 7.26 -15.29
CA VAL A 46 12.42 6.16 -14.82
C VAL A 46 11.80 4.78 -15.04
N GLY A 47 10.57 4.71 -15.56
CA GLY A 47 9.84 3.46 -15.75
C GLY A 47 8.92 3.15 -14.58
N ARG A 48 7.86 2.39 -14.88
CA ARG A 48 6.76 2.15 -13.94
C ARG A 48 7.14 1.12 -12.87
N VAL A 49 7.82 0.04 -13.26
CA VAL A 49 8.23 -1.03 -12.34
C VAL A 49 9.24 -0.53 -11.29
N PRO A 50 10.32 0.20 -11.64
CA PRO A 50 11.25 0.75 -10.65
C PRO A 50 10.57 1.68 -9.63
N VAL A 51 9.63 2.52 -10.08
CA VAL A 51 8.91 3.45 -9.18
C VAL A 51 8.02 2.69 -8.19
N ILE A 52 7.31 1.65 -8.64
CA ILE A 52 6.51 0.79 -7.74
C ILE A 52 7.40 0.13 -6.68
N LEU A 53 8.55 -0.42 -7.10
CA LEU A 53 9.48 -1.10 -6.20
C LEU A 53 10.07 -0.13 -5.18
N VAL A 54 10.59 1.02 -5.63
CA VAL A 54 11.16 2.03 -4.73
C VAL A 54 10.12 2.51 -3.73
N ALA A 55 8.91 2.89 -4.17
CA ALA A 55 7.84 3.32 -3.28
C ALA A 55 7.50 2.26 -2.22
N SER A 56 7.49 0.99 -2.62
CA SER A 56 7.23 -0.14 -1.71
C SER A 56 8.38 -0.37 -0.72
N PHE A 57 9.64 -0.28 -1.17
CA PHE A 57 10.81 -0.46 -0.31
C PHE A 57 10.98 0.68 0.71
N ILE A 58 10.73 1.94 0.32
CA ILE A 58 10.86 3.09 1.23
C ILE A 58 9.74 3.14 2.28
N ALA A 59 8.59 2.51 2.02
CA ALA A 59 7.45 2.55 2.94
C ALA A 59 7.81 2.00 4.32
N GLY A 60 8.59 0.91 4.40
CA GLY A 60 9.03 0.30 5.67
C GLY A 60 9.88 1.25 6.52
N PRO A 61 11.00 1.79 6.00
CA PRO A 61 11.82 2.79 6.69
C PRO A 61 11.05 4.04 7.12
N ILE A 62 10.13 4.55 6.28
CA ILE A 62 9.34 5.73 6.63
C ILE A 62 8.37 5.43 7.78
N ILE A 63 7.78 4.23 7.81
CA ILE A 63 6.95 3.81 8.95
C ILE A 63 7.81 3.70 10.22
N TYR A 64 9.04 3.17 10.13
CA TYR A 64 9.94 3.10 11.28
C TYR A 64 10.29 4.49 11.83
N LEU A 65 10.46 5.50 10.96
CA LEU A 65 10.74 6.89 11.35
C LEU A 65 9.65 7.50 12.25
N LEU A 66 8.40 7.03 12.21
CA LEU A 66 7.37 7.48 13.15
C LEU A 66 7.77 7.28 14.63
N ASN A 67 8.60 6.26 14.92
CA ASN A 67 9.03 5.98 16.29
C ASN A 67 10.15 6.91 16.78
N LEU A 68 10.81 7.61 15.86
CA LEU A 68 12.00 8.43 16.17
C LEU A 68 11.70 9.93 16.15
N VAL A 69 10.60 10.33 15.50
CA VAL A 69 10.30 11.74 15.26
C VAL A 69 9.47 12.31 16.41
N PRO A 70 9.93 13.40 17.06
CA PRO A 70 9.16 14.06 18.11
C PRO A 70 7.91 14.75 17.54
N TYR A 71 6.95 15.04 18.42
CA TYR A 71 5.76 15.80 18.05
C TYR A 71 6.12 17.17 17.48
N GLY A 72 5.51 17.55 16.35
CA GLY A 72 5.76 18.82 15.67
C GLY A 72 5.69 18.68 14.15
N TRP A 73 6.38 19.56 13.42
CA TRP A 73 6.38 19.54 11.95
C TRP A 73 6.95 18.25 11.35
N GLY A 74 7.87 17.59 12.06
CA GLY A 74 8.48 16.35 11.61
C GLY A 74 7.46 15.22 11.41
N ILE A 75 6.50 15.06 12.34
CA ILE A 75 5.53 13.98 12.23
C ILE A 75 4.57 14.21 11.06
N SER A 76 4.15 15.45 10.80
CA SER A 76 3.37 15.81 9.61
C SER A 76 4.09 15.41 8.32
N ALA A 77 5.40 15.68 8.22
CA ALA A 77 6.19 15.32 7.05
C ALA A 77 6.31 13.80 6.87
N VAL A 78 6.55 13.05 7.96
CA VAL A 78 6.58 11.59 7.94
C VAL A 78 5.23 11.02 7.53
N LEU A 79 4.13 11.54 8.09
CA LEU A 79 2.78 11.11 7.77
C LEU A 79 2.41 11.35 6.30
N LEU A 80 2.81 12.50 5.76
CA LEU A 80 2.67 12.79 4.34
C LEU A 80 3.48 11.79 3.50
N ALA A 81 4.73 11.52 3.87
CA ALA A 81 5.58 10.55 3.18
C ALA A 81 5.02 9.12 3.22
N ILE A 82 4.45 8.69 4.35
CA ILE A 82 3.74 7.40 4.48
C ILE A 82 2.55 7.35 3.54
N GLY A 83 1.72 8.40 3.58
CA GLY A 83 0.56 8.50 2.70
C GLY A 83 0.97 8.43 1.23
N MET A 84 2.08 9.09 0.85
CA MET A 84 2.59 9.08 -0.52
C MET A 84 3.12 7.71 -0.94
N ALA A 85 4.02 7.12 -0.15
CA ALA A 85 4.60 5.80 -0.42
C ALA A 85 3.52 4.72 -0.55
N ARG A 86 2.43 4.84 0.21
CA ARG A 86 1.30 3.91 0.16
C ARG A 86 0.40 4.11 -1.05
N HIS A 87 0.11 5.36 -1.43
CA HIS A 87 -0.81 5.65 -2.54
C HIS A 87 -0.13 5.65 -3.91
N MET A 88 1.18 5.85 -3.99
CA MET A 88 1.93 5.96 -5.26
C MET A 88 1.92 4.68 -6.12
N PRO A 89 2.03 3.46 -5.57
CA PRO A 89 2.02 2.24 -6.39
C PRO A 89 0.72 2.05 -7.17
N MET A 90 -0.41 2.55 -6.66
CA MET A 90 -1.73 2.36 -7.27
C MET A 90 -1.87 2.99 -8.67
N PRO A 91 -1.70 4.32 -8.86
CA PRO A 91 -1.82 4.95 -10.18
C PRO A 91 -0.71 4.49 -11.14
N VAL A 92 0.49 4.17 -10.64
CA VAL A 92 1.60 3.69 -11.47
C VAL A 92 1.32 2.28 -12.00
N SER A 93 0.75 1.41 -11.16
CA SER A 93 0.34 0.05 -11.58
C SER A 93 -0.82 0.10 -12.57
N GLU A 94 -1.80 0.98 -12.35
CA GLU A 94 -2.91 1.19 -13.29
C GLU A 94 -2.38 1.65 -14.65
N ALA A 95 -1.51 2.65 -14.66
CA ALA A 95 -0.88 3.12 -15.89
C ALA A 95 -0.15 1.98 -16.61
N TYR A 96 0.65 1.18 -15.88
CA TYR A 96 1.37 0.02 -16.41
C TYR A 96 0.44 -0.97 -17.10
N ILE A 97 -0.61 -1.41 -16.40
CA ILE A 97 -1.63 -2.35 -16.92
C ILE A 97 -2.28 -1.80 -18.18
N ILE A 98 -2.69 -0.53 -18.14
CA ILE A 98 -3.31 0.22 -19.24
C ILE A 98 -2.40 0.28 -20.47
N GLY A 99 -1.08 0.41 -20.27
CA GLY A 99 -0.08 0.44 -21.35
C GLY A 99 0.15 -0.92 -22.00
N GLN A 100 -0.01 -2.00 -21.24
CA GLN A 100 0.20 -3.38 -21.71
C GLN A 100 -1.09 -4.07 -22.19
N THR A 101 -2.23 -3.37 -22.16
CA THR A 101 -3.54 -3.94 -22.49
C THR A 101 -4.15 -3.27 -23.72
N SER A 102 -4.70 -4.07 -24.64
CA SER A 102 -5.46 -3.56 -25.79
C SER A 102 -6.75 -2.84 -25.37
N GLU A 103 -7.18 -1.84 -26.15
CA GLU A 103 -8.36 -1.02 -25.81
C GLU A 103 -9.63 -1.85 -25.53
N ARG A 104 -9.83 -2.93 -26.29
CA ARG A 104 -10.98 -3.84 -26.16
C ARG A 104 -11.03 -4.53 -24.78
N ASN A 105 -9.88 -4.83 -24.19
CA ASN A 105 -9.77 -5.62 -22.96
C ASN A 105 -9.44 -4.76 -21.74
N ARG A 106 -9.11 -3.47 -21.91
CA ARG A 106 -8.63 -2.58 -20.84
C ARG A 106 -9.58 -2.51 -19.65
N SER A 107 -10.88 -2.38 -19.90
CA SER A 107 -11.89 -2.34 -18.83
C SER A 107 -11.98 -3.66 -18.05
N THR A 108 -11.89 -4.80 -18.73
CA THR A 108 -11.89 -6.13 -18.09
C THR A 108 -10.64 -6.35 -17.26
N ILE A 109 -9.45 -6.03 -17.78
CA ILE A 109 -8.19 -6.24 -17.04
C ILE A 109 -8.10 -5.28 -15.84
N LEU A 110 -8.49 -4.02 -15.99
CA LEU A 110 -8.62 -3.12 -14.84
C LEU A 110 -9.67 -3.60 -13.85
N GLY A 111 -10.79 -4.14 -14.33
CA GLY A 111 -11.81 -4.76 -13.49
C GLY A 111 -11.24 -5.90 -12.63
N ILE A 112 -10.45 -6.80 -13.22
CA ILE A 112 -9.75 -7.87 -12.50
C ILE A 112 -8.74 -7.30 -11.51
N TYR A 113 -7.96 -6.29 -11.90
CA TYR A 113 -7.02 -5.60 -11.01
C TYR A 113 -7.70 -4.96 -9.80
N TYR A 114 -8.81 -4.24 -10.01
CA TYR A 114 -9.58 -3.64 -8.92
C TYR A 114 -10.27 -4.69 -8.05
N PHE A 115 -10.75 -5.78 -8.66
CA PHE A 115 -11.30 -6.90 -7.92
C PHE A 115 -10.23 -7.54 -7.02
N GLY A 116 -9.01 -7.75 -7.51
CA GLY A 116 -7.89 -8.24 -6.71
C GLY A 116 -7.46 -7.26 -5.63
N SER A 117 -7.24 -5.99 -5.96
CA SER A 117 -6.69 -5.00 -5.03
C SER A 117 -7.68 -4.52 -3.97
N ARG A 118 -8.99 -4.43 -4.29
CA ARG A 118 -10.04 -3.97 -3.36
C ARG A 118 -10.94 -5.10 -2.85
N GLY A 119 -11.24 -6.09 -3.69
CA GLY A 119 -12.10 -7.22 -3.35
C GLY A 119 -11.34 -8.44 -2.79
N GLY A 120 -10.06 -8.60 -3.15
CA GLY A 120 -9.22 -9.72 -2.72
C GLY A 120 -9.17 -9.92 -1.20
N PRO A 121 -8.94 -8.87 -0.39
CA PRO A 121 -9.02 -8.99 1.06
C PRO A 121 -10.41 -9.45 1.53
N GLY A 122 -11.49 -8.96 0.92
CA GLY A 122 -12.87 -9.30 1.30
C GLY A 122 -13.23 -10.78 1.11
N ALA A 123 -12.68 -11.45 0.11
CA ALA A 123 -12.90 -12.89 -0.12
C ALA A 123 -11.98 -13.79 0.73
N ILE A 124 -10.78 -13.29 1.08
CA ILE A 124 -9.80 -14.02 1.89
C ILE A 124 -10.15 -13.92 3.38
N MET A 125 -10.79 -12.84 3.83
CA MET A 125 -11.15 -12.64 5.25
C MET A 125 -12.07 -13.72 5.83
N PRO A 126 -13.14 -14.19 5.15
CA PRO A 126 -13.94 -15.32 5.63
C PRO A 126 -13.16 -16.64 5.70
N VAL A 127 -12.25 -16.88 4.73
CA VAL A 127 -11.40 -18.07 4.72
C VAL A 127 -10.39 -18.02 5.88
N LEU A 128 -9.78 -16.85 6.13
CA LEU A 128 -8.91 -16.63 7.26
C LEU A 128 -9.67 -16.79 8.59
N GLY A 129 -10.89 -16.25 8.69
CA GLY A 129 -11.76 -16.42 9.85
C GLY A 129 -12.08 -17.89 10.11
N TYR A 130 -12.49 -18.63 9.08
CA TYR A 130 -12.73 -20.07 9.17
C TYR A 130 -11.47 -20.86 9.60
N LEU A 131 -10.29 -20.52 9.05
CA LEU A 131 -9.04 -21.16 9.44
C LEU A 131 -8.70 -20.87 10.90
N ILE A 132 -8.91 -19.63 11.38
CA ILE A 132 -8.67 -19.24 12.77
C ILE A 132 -9.62 -20.00 13.71
N ASP A 133 -10.90 -20.10 13.34
CA ASP A 133 -11.92 -20.81 14.14
C ASP A 133 -11.61 -22.30 14.29
N GLN A 134 -10.99 -22.92 13.27
CA GLN A 134 -10.68 -24.36 13.26
C GLN A 134 -9.28 -24.70 13.77
N PHE A 135 -8.26 -23.90 13.43
CA PHE A 135 -6.84 -24.25 13.62
C PHE A 135 -6.09 -23.28 14.52
N GLY A 136 -6.76 -22.25 15.03
CA GLY A 136 -6.17 -21.20 15.84
C GLY A 136 -5.33 -20.21 15.04
N PHE A 137 -4.98 -19.11 15.69
CA PHE A 137 -4.28 -17.98 15.06
C PHE A 137 -2.91 -18.36 14.49
N TYR A 138 -2.12 -19.14 15.24
CA TYR A 138 -0.74 -19.46 14.86
C TYR A 138 -0.65 -20.22 13.53
N THR A 139 -1.44 -21.27 13.37
CA THR A 139 -1.48 -22.11 12.17
C THR A 139 -2.01 -21.33 10.97
N SER A 140 -3.07 -20.55 11.17
CA SER A 140 -3.75 -19.80 10.11
C SER A 140 -2.88 -18.69 9.53
N PHE A 141 -2.15 -17.96 10.38
CA PHE A 141 -1.21 -16.95 9.93
C PHE A 141 0.01 -17.56 9.24
N SER A 142 0.47 -18.73 9.69
CA SER A 142 1.57 -19.47 9.02
C SER A 142 1.18 -19.89 7.59
N ILE A 143 -0.05 -20.39 7.41
CA ILE A 143 -0.59 -20.76 6.08
C ILE A 143 -0.70 -19.54 5.17
N MET A 144 -1.21 -18.42 5.70
CA MET A 144 -1.37 -17.19 4.92
C MET A 144 -0.01 -16.62 4.48
N GLY A 145 0.98 -16.61 5.39
CA GLY A 145 2.35 -16.18 5.10
C GLY A 145 3.03 -17.05 4.04
N ALA A 146 2.93 -18.37 4.16
CA ALA A 146 3.47 -19.29 3.16
C ALA A 146 2.83 -19.10 1.78
N THR A 147 1.51 -18.90 1.74
CA THR A 147 0.78 -18.65 0.49
C THR A 147 1.25 -17.37 -0.20
N LEU A 148 1.42 -16.28 0.57
CA LEU A 148 1.91 -15.01 0.04
C LEU A 148 3.31 -15.16 -0.57
N VAL A 149 4.23 -15.84 0.13
CA VAL A 149 5.60 -16.09 -0.37
C VAL A 149 5.59 -16.88 -1.67
N VAL A 150 4.77 -17.95 -1.75
CA VAL A 150 4.65 -18.77 -2.97
C VAL A 150 4.12 -17.94 -4.14
N VAL A 151 3.09 -17.14 -3.91
CA VAL A 151 2.50 -16.27 -4.95
C VAL A 151 3.51 -15.20 -5.39
N THR A 152 4.20 -14.55 -4.46
CA THR A 152 5.23 -13.55 -4.78
C THR A 152 6.39 -14.14 -5.56
N LEU A 153 6.87 -15.33 -5.18
CA LEU A 153 7.93 -16.03 -5.92
C LEU A 153 7.46 -16.37 -7.33
N GLY A 154 6.24 -16.90 -7.49
CA GLY A 154 5.65 -17.14 -8.80
C GLY A 154 5.60 -15.87 -9.66
N CYS A 155 5.03 -14.79 -9.12
CA CYS A 155 4.96 -13.51 -9.84
C CYS A 155 6.33 -12.94 -10.18
N SER A 156 7.34 -13.11 -9.32
CA SER A 156 8.70 -12.62 -9.57
C SER A 156 9.36 -13.33 -10.76
N ILE A 157 9.10 -14.63 -10.94
CA ILE A 157 9.62 -15.39 -12.09
C ILE A 157 9.00 -14.88 -13.40
N PHE A 158 7.72 -14.54 -13.40
CA PHE A 158 7.02 -14.02 -14.57
C PHE A 158 7.40 -12.57 -14.91
N LEU A 159 7.59 -11.72 -13.90
CA LEU A 159 7.93 -10.30 -14.10
C LEU A 159 9.40 -10.10 -14.50
N TRP A 160 10.29 -11.02 -14.14
CA TRP A 160 11.70 -10.93 -14.56
C TRP A 160 11.93 -11.36 -16.01
N GLY A 161 11.04 -12.19 -16.57
CA GLY A 161 11.07 -12.61 -17.97
C GLY A 161 10.48 -11.57 -18.94
N SER A 162 9.59 -10.70 -18.45
CA SER A 162 9.13 -9.51 -19.18
C SER A 162 10.15 -8.39 -18.98
N GLY A 163 11.26 -8.46 -19.71
CA GLY A 163 12.14 -7.30 -19.85
C GLY A 163 11.35 -6.13 -20.44
N ASP A 164 11.43 -4.98 -19.79
CA ASP A 164 11.12 -3.70 -20.43
C ASP A 164 12.09 -3.45 -21.60
#